data_AF-G7UR68-F1
#
_entry.id   AF-G7UR68-F1
#
_cell.length_a   1.000
_cell.length_b   1.000
_cell.length_c   1.000
_cell.angle_alpha   90.00
_cell.angle_beta   90.00
_cell.angle_gamma   90.00
#
_symmetry.space_group_name_H-M   'P 1'
#
loop_
_entity.id
_entity.type
_entity.pdbx_description
1 polymer ?
#
loop_
_entity_poly.entity_id
_entity_poly.type
_entity_poly.pdbx_seq_one_letter_code
_entity_poly.pdbx_strand_id
1 'polypeptide(L)'
;MAGYIPGAQSLQVDAQGIAMRSTFFRTQVSIAQLQLDQARVVDLAEHTKLRSLRKLRGHGLPGFRSGWYRLRNRRKAFVATADSRLLLWLPSSAGHGLLLDVRDPNGLLRRLRELAAHPHPR
;
A
#
# COMPACT_ATOMS: atom_id res chain seq x y z
N MET A 1 2.04 20.03 -2.14
CA MET A 1 2.33 19.46 -3.47
C MET A 1 1.79 18.04 -3.53
N ALA A 2 0.68 17.85 -4.22
CA ALA A 2 0.04 16.54 -4.40
C ALA A 2 0.69 15.82 -5.58
N GLY A 3 1.23 14.62 -5.36
CA GLY A 3 1.78 13.80 -6.42
C GLY A 3 0.67 13.30 -7.35
N TYR A 4 0.42 14.03 -8.42
CA TYR A 4 -0.47 13.64 -9.51
C TYR A 4 0.31 12.77 -10.52
N ILE A 5 -0.23 11.58 -10.83
CA ILE A 5 0.14 10.77 -11.99
C ILE A 5 -1.17 10.56 -12.76
N PRO A 6 -1.32 11.07 -14.00
CA PRO A 6 -2.56 10.94 -14.73
C PRO A 6 -2.81 9.47 -15.08
N GLY A 7 -4.01 8.99 -14.71
CA GLY A 7 -4.63 7.80 -15.30
C GLY A 7 -4.18 6.43 -14.78
N ALA A 8 -4.53 6.07 -13.54
CA ALA A 8 -5.02 4.72 -13.19
C ALA A 8 -5.22 4.53 -11.69
N GLN A 9 -4.50 5.27 -10.83
CA GLN A 9 -4.47 5.04 -9.39
C GLN A 9 -4.38 6.37 -8.62
N SER A 10 -5.18 6.55 -7.57
CA SER A 10 -5.07 7.66 -6.63
C SER A 10 -4.94 7.16 -5.20
N LEU A 11 -3.91 7.64 -4.52
CA LEU A 11 -3.66 7.41 -3.11
C LEU A 11 -4.04 8.64 -2.30
N GLN A 12 -4.91 8.45 -1.31
CA GLN A 12 -5.29 9.46 -0.33
C GLN A 12 -4.87 8.99 1.05
N VAL A 13 -4.30 9.91 1.84
CA VAL A 13 -3.83 9.67 3.20
C VAL A 13 -4.33 10.83 4.05
N ASP A 14 -5.08 10.52 5.09
CA ASP A 14 -5.67 11.47 6.02
C ASP A 14 -5.64 10.91 7.46
N ALA A 15 -6.22 11.65 8.41
CA ALA A 15 -6.29 11.21 9.80
C ALA A 15 -7.22 9.99 10.03
N GLN A 16 -8.15 9.72 9.11
CA GLN A 16 -9.00 8.53 9.15
C GLN A 16 -8.24 7.30 8.65
N GLY A 17 -7.33 7.45 7.70
CA GLY A 17 -6.52 6.35 7.21
C GLY A 17 -5.89 6.55 5.84
N ILE A 18 -5.79 5.43 5.13
CA ILE A 18 -5.26 5.36 3.78
C ILE A 18 -6.33 4.80 2.85
N ALA A 19 -6.60 5.51 1.76
CA ALA A 19 -7.52 5.11 0.72
C ALA A 19 -6.78 5.02 -0.62
N MET A 20 -6.82 3.85 -1.23
CA MET A 20 -6.26 3.60 -2.56
C MET A 20 -7.39 3.31 -3.54
N ARG A 21 -7.45 4.09 -4.62
CA ARG A 21 -8.41 3.91 -5.71
C ARG A 21 -7.62 3.60 -6.96
N SER A 22 -8.02 2.57 -7.69
CA SER A 22 -7.54 2.21 -9.01
C SER A 22 -8.75 2.13 -9.95
N THR A 23 -8.55 2.21 -11.26
CA THR A 23 -9.61 2.15 -12.28
C THR A 23 -10.59 1.00 -12.06
N PHE A 24 -10.11 -0.15 -11.57
CA PHE A 24 -10.93 -1.35 -11.34
C PHE A 24 -11.07 -1.77 -9.87
N PHE A 25 -10.34 -1.15 -8.95
CA PHE A 25 -10.28 -1.60 -7.56
C PHE A 25 -10.20 -0.44 -6.59
N ARG A 26 -10.94 -0.50 -5.49
CA ARG A 26 -10.85 0.47 -4.40
C ARG A 26 -10.63 -0.26 -3.08
N THR A 27 -9.76 0.28 -2.23
CA THR A 27 -9.57 -0.17 -0.86
C THR A 27 -9.33 1.01 0.06
N GLN A 28 -9.79 0.88 1.30
CA GLN A 28 -9.56 1.86 2.36
C GLN A 28 -9.28 1.09 3.65
N VAL A 29 -8.28 1.56 4.40
CA VAL A 29 -7.89 0.99 5.69
C VAL A 29 -7.72 2.13 6.67
N SER A 30 -8.36 2.04 7.83
CA SER A 30 -8.25 3.09 8.84
C SER A 30 -6.87 3.10 9.50
N ILE A 31 -6.42 4.26 9.96
CA ILE A 31 -5.13 4.39 10.67
C ILE A 31 -5.08 3.46 11.89
N ALA A 32 -6.19 3.32 12.62
CA ALA A 32 -6.29 2.43 13.79
C ALA A 32 -6.15 0.94 13.43
N GLN A 33 -6.46 0.55 12.19
CA GLN A 33 -6.29 -0.82 11.72
C GLN A 33 -4.91 -1.07 11.12
N LEU A 34 -4.17 -0.03 10.76
CA LEU A 34 -2.82 -0.14 10.21
C LEU A 34 -1.85 -0.56 11.31
N GLN A 35 -1.12 -1.65 11.07
CA GLN A 35 -0.09 -2.15 11.97
C GLN A 35 1.22 -1.45 11.64
N LEU A 36 1.35 -0.16 11.99
CA LEU A 36 2.48 0.70 11.62
C LEU A 36 3.83 0.25 12.22
N ASP A 37 3.81 -0.51 13.31
CA ASP A 37 5.00 -1.19 13.87
C ASP A 37 5.52 -2.31 12.97
N GLN A 38 4.63 -2.98 12.24
CA GLN A 38 4.97 -4.02 11.27
C GLN A 38 5.10 -3.49 9.84
N ALA A 39 4.79 -2.21 9.62
CA ALA A 39 4.95 -1.55 8.33
C ALA A 39 6.43 -1.35 8.01
N ARG A 40 6.80 -1.64 6.76
CA ARG A 40 8.19 -1.57 6.31
C ARG A 40 8.29 -1.24 4.83
N VAL A 41 9.36 -0.56 4.46
CA VAL A 41 9.77 -0.44 3.07
C VAL A 41 10.45 -1.75 2.66
N VAL A 42 10.10 -2.26 1.49
CA VAL A 42 10.65 -3.51 0.95
C VAL A 42 11.25 -3.23 -0.42
N ASP A 43 12.51 -3.60 -0.59
CA ASP A 43 13.20 -3.55 -1.88
C ASP A 43 12.88 -4.81 -2.70
N LEU A 44 12.35 -4.65 -3.90
CA LEU A 44 12.10 -5.76 -4.85
C LEU A 44 13.38 -6.44 -5.36
N ALA A 45 14.51 -5.73 -5.35
CA ALA A 45 15.82 -6.28 -5.71
C ALA A 45 16.36 -7.20 -4.61
N GLU A 46 16.23 -6.82 -3.33
CA GLU A 46 16.72 -7.62 -2.21
C GLU A 46 15.73 -8.71 -1.77
N HIS A 47 14.42 -8.41 -1.81
CA HIS A 47 13.38 -9.34 -1.37
C HIS A 47 12.75 -10.08 -2.57
N THR A 48 13.48 -11.05 -3.12
CA THR A 48 12.95 -12.05 -4.08
C THR A 48 11.69 -12.77 -3.55
N LYS A 49 11.50 -12.81 -2.22
CA LYS A 49 10.33 -13.39 -1.55
C LYS A 49 9.01 -12.64 -1.85
N LEU A 50 9.05 -11.35 -2.24
CA LEU A 50 7.88 -10.61 -2.74
C LEU A 50 7.63 -10.81 -4.25
N ARG A 51 8.55 -11.40 -5.02
CA ARG A 51 8.23 -11.85 -6.40
C ARG A 51 7.28 -13.04 -6.40
N SER A 52 7.28 -13.82 -5.33
CA SER A 52 6.43 -15.01 -5.16
C SER A 52 5.01 -14.68 -4.65
N LEU A 53 4.46 -13.52 -5.02
CA LEU A 53 3.06 -13.18 -4.77
C LEU A 53 2.18 -14.03 -5.69
N ARG A 54 1.33 -14.88 -5.11
CA ARG A 54 0.31 -15.58 -5.90
C ARG A 54 -0.81 -14.59 -6.21
N LYS A 55 -0.91 -14.20 -7.48
CA LYS A 55 -2.00 -13.37 -8.00
C LYS A 55 -3.33 -14.08 -7.75
N LEU A 56 -4.24 -13.45 -7.02
CA LEU A 56 -5.60 -13.98 -6.80
C LEU A 56 -6.56 -13.38 -7.85
N ARG A 57 -6.62 -12.06 -7.92
CA ARG A 57 -7.39 -11.30 -8.91
C ARG A 57 -6.67 -9.99 -9.14
N GLY A 58 -6.12 -9.75 -10.33
CA GLY A 58 -5.42 -8.49 -10.61
C GLY A 58 -5.44 -8.14 -12.09
N HIS A 59 -5.52 -6.84 -12.36
CA HIS A 59 -5.41 -6.30 -13.70
C HIS A 59 -4.10 -5.51 -13.80
N GLY A 60 -3.30 -5.86 -14.80
CA GLY A 60 -2.06 -5.15 -15.11
C GLY A 60 -2.24 -4.41 -16.42
N LEU A 61 -1.92 -3.13 -16.42
CA LEU A 61 -1.61 -2.39 -17.65
C LEU A 61 -0.08 -2.40 -17.82
N PRO A 62 0.47 -2.20 -19.02
CA PRO A 62 1.90 -1.97 -19.19
C PRO A 62 2.37 -0.86 -18.23
N GLY A 63 3.35 -1.14 -17.37
CA GLY A 63 3.87 -0.20 -16.37
C GLY A 63 3.12 -0.10 -15.04
N PHE A 64 1.95 -0.74 -14.89
CA PHE A 64 1.16 -0.66 -13.65
C PHE A 64 0.43 -1.95 -13.30
N ARG A 65 0.50 -2.37 -12.04
CA ARG A 65 -0.18 -3.57 -11.54
C ARG A 65 -1.06 -3.18 -10.36
N SER A 66 -2.36 -3.43 -10.48
CA SER A 66 -3.28 -3.28 -9.36
C SER A 66 -4.14 -4.54 -9.17
N GLY A 67 -4.30 -4.97 -7.92
CA GLY A 67 -5.17 -6.11 -7.63
C GLY A 67 -4.93 -6.76 -6.28
N TRP A 68 -5.67 -7.83 -6.06
CA TRP A 68 -5.60 -8.68 -4.88
C TRP A 68 -4.62 -9.83 -5.10
N TYR A 69 -3.66 -9.93 -4.19
CA TYR A 69 -2.63 -10.96 -4.17
C TYR A 69 -2.64 -11.66 -2.82
N ARG A 70 -2.16 -12.91 -2.82
CA ARG A 70 -1.90 -13.64 -1.58
C ARG A 70 -0.41 -13.64 -1.31
N LEU A 71 -0.03 -13.14 -0.14
CA LEU A 71 1.33 -13.22 0.37
C LEU A 71 1.67 -14.66 0.77
N ARG A 72 2.97 -14.99 0.88
CA ARG A 72 3.43 -16.31 1.37
C ARG A 72 2.96 -16.61 2.80
N ASN A 73 2.77 -15.60 3.63
CA ASN A 73 2.21 -15.73 4.99
C ASN A 73 0.68 -15.94 5.01
N ARG A 74 0.08 -16.34 3.87
CA ARG A 74 -1.37 -16.53 3.66
C ARG A 74 -2.24 -15.28 3.86
N ARG A 75 -1.65 -14.11 4.15
CA ARG A 75 -2.41 -12.85 4.24
C ARG A 75 -2.76 -12.34 2.83
N LYS A 76 -3.93 -11.73 2.70
CA LYS A 76 -4.33 -11.02 1.49
C LYS A 76 -3.62 -9.67 1.45
N ALA A 77 -3.23 -9.23 0.26
CA ALA A 77 -2.64 -7.93 0.04
C ALA A 77 -3.29 -7.28 -1.16
N PHE A 78 -3.68 -6.02 -1.01
CA PHE A 78 -3.95 -5.16 -2.16
C PHE A 78 -2.62 -4.61 -2.66
N VAL A 79 -2.25 -4.98 -3.87
CA VAL A 79 -1.01 -4.57 -4.52
C VAL A 79 -1.38 -3.47 -5.49
N ALA A 80 -0.76 -2.31 -5.34
CA ALA A 80 -0.82 -1.20 -6.27
C ALA A 80 0.62 -0.76 -6.52
N THR A 81 1.22 -1.35 -7.55
CA THR A 81 2.63 -1.17 -7.86
C THR A 81 2.81 -0.61 -9.26
N ALA A 82 3.81 0.23 -9.45
CA ALA A 82 4.36 0.58 -10.75
C ALA A 82 5.72 -0.15 -10.92
N ASP A 83 6.66 0.46 -11.62
CA ASP A 83 8.01 -0.06 -11.86
C ASP A 83 9.05 0.38 -10.81
N SER A 84 8.65 0.88 -9.64
CA SER A 84 9.62 1.28 -8.62
C SER A 84 10.25 0.07 -7.93
N ARG A 85 11.51 0.28 -7.53
CA ARG A 85 12.30 -0.70 -6.79
C ARG A 85 11.84 -0.86 -5.34
N LEU A 86 11.50 0.25 -4.68
CA LEU A 86 11.09 0.29 -3.28
C LEU A 86 9.57 0.31 -3.17
N LEU A 87 9.02 -0.61 -2.40
CA LEU A 87 7.59 -0.72 -2.14
C LEU A 87 7.30 -0.53 -0.66
N LEU A 88 6.21 0.13 -0.31
CA LEU A 88 5.73 0.25 1.06
C LEU A 88 4.76 -0.89 1.38
N TRP A 89 5.13 -1.74 2.34
CA TRP A 89 4.25 -2.74 2.91
C TRP A 89 3.56 -2.21 4.17
N LEU A 90 2.22 -2.14 4.13
CA LEU A 90 1.35 -1.70 5.22
C LEU A 90 0.43 -2.87 5.63
N PRO A 91 0.82 -3.70 6.60
CA PRO A 91 -0.06 -4.70 7.16
C PRO A 91 -1.21 -4.02 7.92
N SER A 92 -2.38 -4.66 7.91
CA SER A 92 -3.53 -4.22 8.71
C SER A 92 -4.21 -5.38 9.42
N SER A 93 -4.98 -5.05 10.45
CA SER A 93 -5.87 -5.97 11.16
C SER A 93 -7.21 -6.19 10.43
N ALA A 94 -7.51 -5.44 9.36
CA ALA A 94 -8.75 -5.52 8.58
C ALA A 94 -8.85 -6.77 7.67
N GLY A 95 -7.91 -7.71 7.78
CA GLY A 95 -7.89 -8.96 7.01
C GLY A 95 -7.08 -8.92 5.70
N HIS A 96 -6.59 -7.73 5.30
CA HIS A 96 -5.65 -7.55 4.19
C HIS A 96 -4.62 -6.47 4.51
N GLY A 97 -3.44 -6.54 3.90
CA GLY A 97 -2.49 -5.41 3.91
C GLY A 97 -2.45 -4.69 2.56
N LEU A 98 -1.67 -3.62 2.50
CA LEU A 98 -1.43 -2.84 1.28
C LEU A 98 0.04 -2.94 0.91
N LEU A 99 0.32 -3.22 -0.36
CA LEU A 99 1.66 -3.14 -0.92
C LEU A 99 1.63 -2.06 -2.00
N LEU A 100 2.22 -0.91 -1.68
CA LEU A 100 2.09 0.31 -2.47
C LEU A 100 3.44 0.69 -3.04
N ASP A 101 3.46 1.00 -4.33
CA ASP A 101 4.55 1.74 -4.95
C ASP A 101 4.26 3.24 -4.78
N VAL A 102 5.12 3.92 -4.02
CA VAL A 102 5.03 5.35 -3.77
C VAL A 102 6.42 5.95 -3.92
N ARG A 103 6.49 7.20 -4.38
CA ARG A 103 7.78 7.86 -4.65
C ARG A 103 8.65 8.00 -3.41
N ASP A 104 8.03 8.26 -2.25
CA ASP A 104 8.73 8.35 -0.96
C ASP A 104 8.04 7.44 0.08
N PRO A 105 8.41 6.15 0.13
CA PRO A 105 7.78 5.19 1.03
C PRO A 105 8.16 5.45 2.50
N ASN A 106 9.36 5.98 2.76
CA ASN A 106 9.82 6.31 4.10
C ASN A 106 9.10 7.55 4.64
N GLY A 107 8.98 8.61 3.84
CA GLY A 107 8.25 9.82 4.23
C GLY A 107 6.76 9.55 4.44
N LEU A 108 6.14 8.72 3.59
CA LEU A 108 4.76 8.30 3.79
C LEU A 108 4.58 7.49 5.09
N LEU A 109 5.46 6.53 5.37
CA LEU A 109 5.41 5.75 6.61
C LEU A 109 5.57 6.64 7.85
N ARG A 110 6.52 7.58 7.82
CA ARG A 110 6.69 8.57 8.89
C ARG A 110 5.41 9.38 9.08
N ARG A 111 4.80 9.87 7.99
CA ARG A 111 3.56 10.65 8.06
C ARG A 111 2.41 9.86 8.66
N LEU A 112 2.26 8.58 8.29
CA LEU A 112 1.24 7.70 8.89
C LEU A 112 1.46 7.52 10.40
N ARG A 113 2.71 7.37 10.84
CA ARG A 113 3.06 7.28 12.27
C ARG A 113 2.75 8.57 13.01
N GLU A 114 3.04 9.73 12.42
CA GLU A 114 2.69 11.03 13.01
C GLU A 114 1.17 11.20 13.18
N LEU A 115 0.39 10.81 12.16
CA LEU A 115 -1.07 10.86 12.19
C LEU A 115 -1.66 9.86 13.21
N ALA A 116 -1.04 8.69 13.37
CA ALA A 116 -1.44 7.72 14.39
C ALA A 116 -1.07 8.16 15.81
N ALA A 117 0.04 8.89 15.98
CA ALA A 117 0.47 9.44 17.27
C ALA A 117 -0.36 10.65 17.71
N HIS A 118 -0.94 11.39 16.76
CA HIS A 118 -1.85 12.50 17.03
C HIS A 118 -3.25 12.20 16.46
N PRO A 119 -3.99 11.24 17.05
CA PRO A 119 -5.38 11.05 16.69
C PRO A 119 -6.11 12.35 17.01
N HIS A 120 -6.65 13.01 15.99
CA HIS A 120 -7.36 14.28 16.19
C HIS A 120 -8.42 14.08 17.29
N PRO A 121 -8.39 14.86 18.39
CA PRO A 121 -9.47 14.85 19.35
C PRO A 121 -10.73 15.27 18.61
N ARG A 122 -11.75 14.43 18.69
CA ARG A 122 -13.05 14.64 18.06
C ARG A 122 -13.81 15.77 18.78
#